data_AF-A0A1H0G3A1-F1
#
_entry.id   AF-A0A1H0G3A1-F1
#
_cell.length_a   1.000
_cell.length_b   1.000
_cell.length_c   1.000
_cell.angle_alpha   90.00
_cell.angle_beta   90.00
_cell.angle_gamma   90.00
#
_symmetry.space_group_name_H-M   'P 1'
#
loop_
_entity.id
_entity.type
_entity.pdbx_description
1 polymer ?
#
loop_
_entity_poly.entity_id
_entity_poly.type
_entity_poly.pdbx_seq_one_letter_code
_entity_poly.pdbx_strand_id
1 'polypeptide(L)'
;MGDIMSILRSRYSAASQSTPSNTPYTNVDPTLYQGTWNGTYSNNQKFEISVTQVNGFRAQVKYQSGSTIQYQSVLIKDSSFRFGDTKFTLTAQGTADVRNVITDPASGNTSVIEGSATLAS
;
A
#
# COMPACT_ATOMS: atom_id res chain seq x y z
N MET A 1 -29.56 -24.57 9.90
CA MET A 1 -29.74 -23.19 9.41
C MET A 1 -29.04 -22.19 10.35
N GLY A 2 -27.74 -22.40 10.63
CA GLY A 2 -26.93 -21.49 11.46
C GLY A 2 -25.75 -20.89 10.69
N ASP A 3 -25.63 -21.25 9.42
CA ASP A 3 -24.34 -21.24 8.72
C ASP A 3 -24.06 -19.90 8.05
N ILE A 4 -25.10 -19.20 7.58
CA ILE A 4 -24.95 -17.89 6.91
C ILE A 4 -24.54 -16.80 7.91
N MET A 5 -25.14 -16.77 9.11
CA MET A 5 -24.82 -15.75 10.12
C MET A 5 -23.44 -15.98 10.78
N SER A 6 -22.99 -17.24 10.86
CA SER A 6 -21.64 -17.58 11.36
C SER A 6 -20.55 -17.10 10.39
N ILE A 7 -20.74 -17.32 9.09
CA ILE A 7 -19.82 -16.87 8.04
C ILE A 7 -19.70 -15.34 8.03
N LEU A 8 -20.82 -14.62 8.12
CA LEU A 8 -20.83 -13.15 8.16
C LEU A 8 -20.12 -12.61 9.40
N ARG A 9 -20.34 -13.23 10.57
CA ARG A 9 -19.72 -12.81 11.84
C ARG A 9 -18.21 -13.09 11.86
N SER A 10 -17.76 -14.22 11.31
CA SER A 10 -16.34 -14.56 11.21
C SER A 10 -15.57 -13.59 10.30
N ARG A 11 -16.19 -13.13 9.20
CA ARG A 11 -15.61 -12.11 8.31
C ARG A 11 -15.57 -10.71 8.94
N TYR A 12 -16.58 -10.34 9.75
CA TYR A 12 -16.59 -9.06 10.45
C TYR A 12 -15.48 -8.95 11.53
N SER A 13 -15.19 -10.05 12.24
CA SER A 13 -14.14 -10.07 13.27
C SER A 13 -12.71 -10.00 12.72
N ALA A 14 -12.51 -10.29 11.43
CA ALA A 14 -11.22 -10.21 10.76
C ALA A 14 -10.88 -8.80 10.22
N ALA A 15 -11.81 -7.85 10.31
CA ALA A 15 -11.64 -6.49 9.81
C ALA A 15 -11.01 -5.57 10.87
N SER A 16 -9.74 -5.80 11.21
CA SER A 16 -8.80 -4.73 11.58
C SER A 16 -7.37 -5.29 11.63
N GLN A 17 -6.73 -5.44 10.47
CA GLN A 17 -5.34 -5.90 10.37
C GLN A 17 -4.32 -4.74 10.38
N SER A 18 -4.64 -3.66 11.08
CA SER A 18 -3.68 -2.60 11.35
C SER A 18 -3.86 -2.17 12.79
N THR A 19 -2.95 -2.63 13.66
CA THR A 19 -2.75 -2.04 14.98
C THR A 19 -2.58 -0.53 14.78
N PRO A 20 -3.50 0.30 15.31
CA PRO A 20 -3.36 1.75 15.20
C PRO A 20 -2.06 2.12 15.90
N SER A 21 -1.14 2.74 15.17
CA SER A 21 0.04 3.30 15.79
C SER A 21 -0.38 4.49 16.64
N ASN A 22 0.07 4.52 17.89
CA ASN A 22 -0.16 5.62 18.82
C ASN A 22 0.75 6.84 18.55
N THR A 23 1.55 6.81 17.48
CA THR A 23 2.44 7.91 17.14
C THR A 23 1.66 9.07 16.51
N PRO A 24 2.02 10.33 16.82
CA PRO A 24 1.48 11.49 16.12
C PRO A 24 2.00 11.55 14.68
N TYR A 25 1.25 12.21 13.79
CA TYR A 25 1.74 12.53 12.46
C TYR A 25 2.86 13.57 12.57
N THR A 26 4.08 13.17 12.27
CA THR A 26 5.25 14.05 12.25
C THR A 26 5.61 14.40 10.82
N ASN A 27 6.27 15.54 10.63
CA ASN A 27 6.82 15.88 9.34
C ASN A 27 7.84 14.82 8.92
N VAL A 28 7.62 14.23 7.75
CA VAL A 28 8.57 13.30 7.14
C VAL A 28 9.52 14.08 6.24
N ASP A 29 10.73 13.56 6.07
CA ASP A 29 11.69 14.12 5.12
C ASP A 29 11.17 13.85 3.69
N PRO A 30 10.84 14.89 2.90
CA PRO A 30 10.30 14.71 1.56
C PRO A 30 11.29 14.02 0.61
N THR A 31 12.60 14.14 0.85
CA THR A 31 13.64 13.54 -0.01
C THR A 31 13.66 12.02 0.06
N LEU A 32 13.16 11.44 1.15
CA LEU A 32 13.11 9.99 1.34
C LEU A 32 11.95 9.33 0.59
N TYR A 33 10.92 10.10 0.22
CA TYR A 33 9.70 9.56 -0.41
C TYR A 33 9.52 10.07 -1.84
N GLN A 34 9.88 11.33 -2.10
CA GLN A 34 9.63 11.96 -3.38
C GLN A 34 10.45 11.32 -4.49
N GLY A 35 9.78 11.06 -5.62
CA GLY A 35 10.38 10.44 -6.80
C GLY A 35 9.55 9.26 -7.29
N THR A 36 10.13 8.53 -8.24
CA THR A 36 9.47 7.40 -8.89
C THR A 36 10.04 6.10 -8.33
N TRP A 37 9.18 5.25 -7.79
CA TRP A 37 9.52 3.97 -7.20
C TRP A 37 9.09 2.85 -8.13
N ASN A 38 10.05 2.03 -8.54
CA ASN A 38 9.80 0.94 -9.46
C ASN A 38 10.03 -0.39 -8.76
N GLY A 39 9.17 -1.36 -9.01
CA GLY A 39 9.31 -2.68 -8.43
C GLY A 39 8.62 -3.76 -9.26
N THR A 40 8.86 -5.00 -8.86
CA THR A 40 8.17 -6.17 -9.39
C THR A 40 7.60 -6.94 -8.22
N TYR A 41 6.30 -7.23 -8.30
CA TYR A 41 5.63 -8.07 -7.33
C TYR A 41 6.02 -9.54 -7.48
N SER A 42 5.76 -10.34 -6.45
CA SER A 42 6.00 -11.79 -6.42
C SER A 42 5.29 -12.57 -7.54
N ASN A 43 4.26 -12.00 -8.17
CA ASN A 43 3.55 -12.55 -9.31
C ASN A 43 4.12 -12.08 -10.68
N ASN A 44 5.31 -11.49 -10.70
CA ASN A 44 5.98 -10.92 -11.87
C ASN A 44 5.32 -9.67 -12.48
N GLN A 45 4.30 -9.10 -11.83
CA GLN A 45 3.72 -7.84 -12.28
C GLN A 45 4.64 -6.67 -11.90
N LYS A 46 5.00 -5.86 -12.89
CA LYS A 46 5.73 -4.61 -12.67
C LYS A 46 4.77 -3.53 -12.16
N PHE A 47 5.28 -2.68 -11.29
CA PHE A 47 4.57 -1.51 -10.82
C PHE A 47 5.50 -0.31 -10.71
N GLU A 48 4.89 0.85 -10.85
CA GLU A 48 5.50 2.17 -10.69
C GLU A 48 4.66 2.98 -9.70
N ILE A 49 5.31 3.63 -8.75
CA ILE A 49 4.70 4.51 -7.76
C ILE A 49 5.43 5.85 -7.83
N SER A 50 4.80 6.87 -8.40
CA SER A 50 5.33 8.24 -8.37
C SER A 50 4.79 8.97 -7.15
N VAL A 51 5.67 9.38 -6.24
CA VAL A 51 5.32 10.17 -5.06
C VAL A 51 5.73 11.62 -5.31
N THR A 52 4.76 12.53 -5.25
CA THR A 52 4.93 13.96 -5.53
C THR A 52 4.28 14.80 -4.44
N GLN A 53 4.64 16.09 -4.39
CA GLN A 53 4.05 17.08 -3.47
C GLN A 53 4.05 16.61 -2.00
N VAL A 54 5.18 16.08 -1.53
CA VAL A 54 5.34 15.68 -0.13
C VAL A 54 5.43 16.95 0.72
N ASN A 55 4.40 17.20 1.54
CA ASN A 55 4.30 18.35 2.43
C ASN A 55 3.98 17.88 3.85
N GLY A 56 4.99 17.96 4.73
CA GLY A 56 4.90 17.46 6.10
C GLY A 56 4.68 15.95 6.12
N PHE A 57 3.44 15.51 6.35
CA PHE A 57 3.03 14.10 6.35
C PHE A 57 2.07 13.75 5.21
N ARG A 58 1.80 14.68 4.29
CA ARG A 58 0.87 14.47 3.15
C ARG A 58 1.67 14.29 1.86
N ALA A 59 1.22 13.39 0.99
CA ALA A 59 1.82 13.22 -0.33
C ALA A 59 0.77 12.89 -1.38
N GLN A 60 1.07 13.17 -2.64
CA GLN A 60 0.29 12.74 -3.80
C GLN A 60 0.97 11.53 -4.43
N VAL A 61 0.24 10.44 -4.59
CA VAL A 61 0.76 9.19 -5.13
C VAL A 61 0.06 8.89 -6.43
N LYS A 62 0.85 8.63 -7.48
CA LYS A 62 0.42 8.00 -8.71
C LYS A 62 0.90 6.57 -8.70
N TYR A 63 -0.02 5.62 -8.74
CA TYR A 63 0.28 4.20 -8.91
C TYR A 63 -0.02 3.79 -10.34
N GLN A 64 0.88 3.02 -10.94
CA GLN A 64 0.71 2.44 -12.26
C GLN A 64 1.16 0.98 -12.24
N SER A 65 0.26 0.07 -12.61
CA SER A 65 0.60 -1.33 -12.84
C SER A 65 -0.19 -1.85 -14.04
N GLY A 66 0.54 -2.28 -15.08
CA GLY A 66 -0.05 -2.61 -16.37
C GLY A 66 -0.86 -1.44 -16.96
N SER A 67 -2.15 -1.66 -17.21
CA SER A 67 -3.09 -0.64 -17.69
C SER A 67 -3.78 0.16 -16.58
N THR A 68 -3.59 -0.22 -15.31
CA THR A 68 -4.25 0.44 -14.18
C THR A 68 -3.42 1.63 -13.74
N ILE A 69 -4.02 2.83 -13.75
CA ILE A 69 -3.43 4.05 -13.21
C ILE A 69 -4.36 4.59 -12.12
N GLN A 70 -3.82 4.85 -10.94
CA GLN A 70 -4.55 5.39 -9.80
C GLN A 70 -3.82 6.62 -9.25
N TYR A 71 -4.58 7.66 -8.91
CA TYR A 71 -4.08 8.85 -8.23
C TYR A 71 -4.75 8.96 -6.87
N GLN A 72 -3.97 9.14 -5.82
CA GLN A 72 -4.51 9.27 -4.47
C GLN A 72 -3.63 10.17 -3.60
N SER A 73 -4.27 11.06 -2.85
CA SER A 73 -3.62 11.78 -1.75
C SER A 73 -3.51 10.85 -0.53
N VAL A 74 -2.31 10.68 -0.02
CA VAL A 74 -2.01 9.79 1.11
C VAL A 74 -1.47 10.55 2.30
N LEU A 75 -1.59 9.94 3.48
CA LEU A 75 -0.97 10.39 4.72
C LEU A 75 0.14 9.40 5.08
N ILE A 76 1.36 9.91 5.22
CA ILE A 76 2.53 9.15 5.61
C ILE A 76 2.58 9.09 7.13
N LYS A 77 2.66 7.87 7.67
CA LYS A 77 2.77 7.60 9.10
C LYS A 77 3.57 6.33 9.35
N ASP A 78 4.43 6.35 10.36
CA ASP A 78 5.30 5.21 10.71
C ASP A 78 6.10 4.70 9.51
N SER A 79 6.64 5.63 8.72
CA SER A 79 7.36 5.35 7.46
C SER A 79 6.57 4.57 6.41
N SER A 80 5.24 4.58 6.51
CA SER A 80 4.35 3.85 5.62
C SER A 80 3.14 4.69 5.21
N PHE A 81 2.52 4.33 4.10
CA PHE A 81 1.24 4.89 3.69
C PHE A 81 0.44 3.85 2.91
N ARG A 82 -0.87 4.06 2.84
CA ARG A 82 -1.80 3.19 2.11
C ARG A 82 -2.52 3.99 1.04
N PHE A 83 -2.72 3.36 -0.11
CA PHE A 83 -3.52 3.86 -1.22
C PHE A 83 -4.25 2.68 -1.85
N GLY A 84 -5.55 2.81 -2.06
CA GLY A 84 -6.43 1.68 -2.41
C GLY A 84 -6.17 0.46 -1.52
N ASP A 85 -5.89 -0.67 -2.17
CA ASP A 85 -5.56 -1.95 -1.55
C ASP A 85 -4.04 -2.19 -1.37
N THR A 86 -3.23 -1.18 -1.68
CA THR A 86 -1.77 -1.24 -1.58
C THR A 86 -1.25 -0.50 -0.35
N LYS A 87 -0.24 -1.08 0.30
CA LYS A 87 0.56 -0.46 1.35
C LYS A 87 2.00 -0.32 0.89
N PHE A 88 2.53 0.90 1.00
CA PHE A 88 3.94 1.20 0.83
C PHE A 88 4.59 1.36 2.21
N THR A 89 5.74 0.74 2.42
CA THR A 89 6.53 0.84 3.66
C THR A 89 7.97 1.12 3.29
N LEU A 90 8.50 2.27 3.69
CA LEU A 90 9.90 2.61 3.50
C LEU A 90 10.76 1.73 4.43
N THR A 91 11.65 0.93 3.86
CA THR A 91 12.53 0.02 4.61
C THR A 91 13.90 0.64 4.86
N ALA A 92 14.45 1.33 3.86
CA ALA A 92 15.70 2.07 3.95
C ALA A 92 15.71 3.20 2.90
N GLN A 93 16.73 4.04 2.92
CA GLN A 93 16.87 5.09 1.91
C GLN A 93 16.98 4.47 0.50
N GLY A 94 16.02 4.81 -0.36
CA GLY A 94 15.96 4.30 -1.73
C GLY A 94 15.36 2.90 -1.89
N THR A 95 14.90 2.24 -0.82
CA THR A 95 14.21 0.94 -0.89
C THR A 95 12.93 0.93 -0.06
N ALA A 96 11.88 0.29 -0.59
CA ALA A 96 10.61 0.16 0.08
C ALA A 96 9.94 -1.19 -0.21
N ASP A 97 9.14 -1.65 0.73
CA ASP A 97 8.28 -2.81 0.54
C ASP A 97 6.87 -2.37 0.17
N VAL A 98 6.35 -2.98 -0.90
CA VAL A 98 5.02 -2.71 -1.42
C VAL A 98 4.21 -3.99 -1.35
N ARG A 99 3.10 -3.92 -0.61
CA ARG A 99 2.17 -5.04 -0.46
C ARG A 99 0.83 -4.65 -1.06
N ASN A 100 0.33 -5.46 -1.98
CA ASN A 100 -0.97 -5.23 -2.62
C ASN A 100 -1.91 -6.39 -2.31
N VAL A 101 -3.13 -6.08 -1.92
CA VAL A 101 -4.18 -7.08 -1.73
C VAL A 101 -4.92 -7.26 -3.05
N ILE A 102 -4.86 -8.47 -3.60
CA ILE A 102 -5.57 -8.86 -4.81
C ILE A 102 -6.74 -9.76 -4.43
N THR A 103 -7.91 -9.49 -5.00
CA THR A 103 -9.08 -10.37 -4.90
C THR A 103 -9.27 -11.10 -6.22
N ASP A 104 -9.31 -12.42 -6.18
CA ASP A 104 -9.63 -13.25 -7.34
C ASP A 104 -11.13 -13.09 -7.69
N PRO A 105 -11.47 -12.63 -8.91
CA PRO A 105 -12.86 -12.41 -9.32
C PRO A 105 -13.67 -13.70 -9.48
N ALA A 106 -13.03 -14.85 -9.70
CA ALA A 106 -13.72 -16.13 -9.89
C ALA A 106 -14.02 -16.85 -8.57
N SER A 107 -13.11 -16.77 -7.59
CA SER A 107 -13.24 -17.46 -6.30
C SER A 107 -13.59 -16.54 -5.12
N GLY A 108 -13.44 -15.22 -5.27
CA GLY A 108 -13.62 -14.24 -4.19
C GLY A 108 -12.54 -14.29 -3.10
N ASN A 109 -11.48 -15.07 -3.31
CA ASN A 109 -10.38 -15.18 -2.35
C ASN A 109 -9.44 -13.98 -2.44
N THR A 110 -9.06 -13.44 -1.29
CA THR A 110 -8.09 -12.35 -1.16
C THR A 110 -6.70 -12.92 -0.91
N SER A 111 -5.70 -12.49 -1.68
CA SER A 111 -4.30 -12.85 -1.50
C SER A 111 -3.44 -11.58 -1.44
N VAL A 112 -2.38 -11.60 -0.64
CA VAL A 112 -1.42 -10.50 -0.56
C VAL A 112 -0.22 -10.85 -1.43
N ILE A 113 0.09 -9.97 -2.39
CA ILE A 113 1.35 -10.02 -3.12
C ILE A 113 2.29 -8.96 -2.56
N GLU A 114 3.57 -9.30 -2.52
CA GLU A 114 4.62 -8.43 -1.99
C GLU A 114 5.65 -8.19 -3.08
N GLY A 115 6.24 -6.99 -3.09
CA GLY A 115 7.30 -6.63 -4.01
C GLY A 115 8.19 -5.55 -3.39
N SER A 116 9.48 -5.64 -3.66
CA SER A 116 10.43 -4.60 -3.29
C SER A 116 10.46 -3.54 -4.38
N ALA A 117 10.37 -2.28 -3.97
CA ALA A 117 10.48 -1.10 -4.81
C ALA A 117 11.79 -0.38 -4.54
N THR A 118 12.45 0.08 -5.60
CA THR A 118 13.64 0.92 -5.53
C THR A 118 13.32 2.30 -6.10
N LEU A 119 13.84 3.33 -5.44
CA LEU A 119 13.76 4.70 -5.95
C LEU A 119 14.58 4.79 -7.24
N ALA A 120 13.93 5.18 -8.33
CA ALA A 120 14.59 5.51 -9.58
C ALA A 120 15.37 6.80 -9.36
N SER A 121 16.70 6.69 -9.47
CA SER A 121 17.68 7.79 -9.39
C SER A 121 17.54 8.77 -10.55
#